data_AF-A0ABC9WRL9-F1
#
_entry.id   AF-A0ABC9WRL9-F1
#
_cell.length_a   1.000
_cell.length_b   1.000
_cell.length_c   1.000
_cell.angle_alpha   90.00
_cell.angle_beta   90.00
_cell.angle_gamma   90.00
#
_symmetry.space_group_name_H-M   'P 1'
#
loop_
_entity.id
_entity.type
_entity.pdbx_description
1 polymer ?
#
loop_
_entity_poly.entity_id
_entity_poly.type
_entity_poly.pdbx_seq_one_letter_code
_entity_poly.pdbx_strand_id
1 'polypeptide(L)'
;MKFNKAKCKVLHVGQGNPKHNYRLSREWIESSSEEKDLGMLVDEKLDMTWPCVLAAQKANRVLGCIRSGTSRSREVILPLCSCETPPKELRPALGAPVQERHGAVGVR
;
A
#
# COMPACT_ATOMS: atom_id res chain seq x y z
N MET A 1 3.59 -30.07 15.51
CA MET A 1 4.27 -29.13 14.58
C MET A 1 5.62 -28.75 15.17
N LYS A 2 6.70 -28.71 14.37
CA LYS A 2 8.05 -28.33 14.81
C LYS A 2 8.33 -26.88 14.40
N PHE A 3 8.65 -26.03 15.36
CA PHE A 3 8.92 -24.62 15.11
C PHE A 3 10.37 -24.41 14.67
N ASN A 4 10.59 -23.56 13.66
CA ASN A 4 11.94 -23.28 13.15
C ASN A 4 12.57 -22.13 13.94
N LYS A 5 13.29 -22.48 15.00
CA LYS A 5 13.93 -21.52 15.91
C LYS A 5 14.93 -20.59 15.21
N ALA A 6 15.63 -21.07 14.19
CA ALA A 6 16.62 -20.27 13.46
C ALA A 6 15.99 -19.12 12.64
N LYS A 7 14.68 -19.18 12.38
CA LYS A 7 13.94 -18.10 11.72
C LYS A 7 13.32 -17.12 12.70
N CYS A 8 13.40 -17.39 14.00
CA CYS A 8 12.72 -16.58 15.00
C CYS A 8 13.64 -15.46 15.47
N LYS A 9 13.14 -14.24 15.37
CA LYS A 9 13.78 -13.05 15.92
C LYS A 9 12.78 -12.30 16.77
N VAL A 10 13.28 -11.62 17.80
CA VAL A 10 12.48 -10.74 18.64
C VAL A 10 12.61 -9.32 18.13
N LEU A 11 11.50 -8.71 17.75
CA LEU A 11 11.42 -7.27 17.56
C LEU A 11 10.98 -6.64 18.89
N HIS A 12 11.86 -5.85 19.52
CA HIS A 12 11.47 -5.06 20.69
C HIS A 12 10.73 -3.83 20.22
N VAL A 13 9.51 -3.67 20.70
CA VAL A 13 8.62 -2.62 20.22
C VAL A 13 8.26 -1.67 21.36
N GLY A 14 8.26 -0.38 21.06
CA GLY A 14 7.80 0.69 21.94
C GLY A 14 8.92 1.35 22.76
N GLN A 15 8.78 2.64 22.99
CA GLN A 15 9.82 3.51 23.57
C GLN A 15 10.22 3.14 25.02
N GLY A 16 9.34 2.49 25.77
CA GLY A 16 9.59 2.05 27.16
C GLY A 16 10.01 0.58 27.29
N ASN A 17 10.31 -0.10 26.18
CA ASN A 17 10.64 -1.52 26.22
C ASN A 17 12.04 -1.72 26.84
N PRO A 18 12.18 -2.53 27.92
CA PRO A 18 13.47 -2.77 28.56
C PRO A 18 14.40 -3.71 27.77
N LYS A 19 14.00 -4.15 26.55
CA LYS A 19 14.76 -5.06 25.68
C LYS A 19 15.16 -6.37 26.37
N HIS A 20 14.19 -7.03 27.00
CA HIS A 20 14.43 -8.28 27.71
C HIS A 20 14.90 -9.40 26.78
N ASN A 21 15.77 -10.29 27.26
CA ASN A 21 16.21 -11.45 26.48
C ASN A 21 15.18 -12.56 26.54
N TYR A 22 14.75 -13.05 25.37
CA TYR A 22 13.77 -14.12 25.30
C TYR A 22 14.42 -15.45 24.93
N ARG A 23 13.85 -16.54 25.43
CA ARG A 23 14.31 -17.90 25.15
C ARG A 23 13.17 -18.71 24.55
N LEU A 24 13.42 -19.38 23.44
CA LEU A 24 12.52 -20.40 22.92
C LEU A 24 13.04 -21.78 23.33
N SER A 25 12.30 -22.46 24.21
CA SER A 25 12.74 -23.73 24.80
C SER A 25 14.07 -23.53 25.56
N ARG A 26 15.19 -24.08 25.07
CA ARG A 26 16.54 -23.94 25.67
C ARG A 26 17.46 -22.98 24.93
N GLU A 27 17.02 -22.36 23.84
CA GLU A 27 17.85 -21.50 22.98
C GLU A 27 17.43 -20.04 23.10
N TRP A 28 18.39 -19.15 23.27
CA TRP A 28 18.17 -17.70 23.26
C TRP A 28 17.78 -17.25 21.86
N ILE A 29 16.80 -16.35 21.78
CA ILE A 29 16.33 -15.79 20.52
C ILE A 29 17.08 -14.49 20.26
N GLU A 30 17.60 -14.32 19.06
CA GLU A 30 18.24 -13.07 18.64
C GLU A 30 17.21 -11.95 18.53
N SER A 31 17.62 -10.73 18.87
CA SER A 31 16.82 -9.54 18.63
C SER A 31 17.08 -8.96 17.23
N SER A 32 16.10 -8.26 16.70
CA SER A 32 16.21 -7.49 15.47
C SER A 32 15.63 -6.09 15.65
N SER A 33 16.12 -5.13 14.86
CA SER A 33 15.59 -3.77 14.79
C SER A 33 14.42 -3.64 13.82
N GLU A 34 14.28 -4.56 12.86
CA GLU A 34 13.25 -4.56 11.82
C GLU A 34 12.86 -5.99 11.45
N GLU A 35 11.57 -6.26 11.31
CA GLU A 35 11.05 -7.56 10.87
C GLU A 35 10.17 -7.38 9.63
N LYS A 36 10.30 -8.28 8.65
CA LYS A 36 9.43 -8.30 7.47
C LYS A 36 8.43 -9.44 7.59
N ASP A 37 7.15 -9.09 7.68
CA ASP A 37 6.05 -10.07 7.66
C ASP A 37 4.99 -9.66 6.63
N LEU A 38 4.52 -10.64 5.85
CA LEU A 38 3.52 -10.45 4.79
C LEU A 38 3.81 -9.29 3.81
N GLY A 39 5.10 -8.98 3.60
CA GLY A 39 5.55 -7.89 2.73
C GLY A 39 5.60 -6.50 3.38
N MET A 40 5.22 -6.40 4.66
CA MET A 40 5.36 -5.19 5.45
C MET A 40 6.60 -5.26 6.33
N LEU A 41 7.37 -4.17 6.37
CA LEU A 41 8.50 -4.01 7.28
C LEU A 41 8.01 -3.28 8.54
N VAL A 42 8.32 -3.84 9.70
CA VAL A 42 7.97 -3.32 11.01
C VAL A 42 9.27 -3.05 11.76
N ASP A 43 9.50 -1.81 12.17
CA ASP A 43 10.66 -1.42 12.96
C ASP A 43 10.33 -1.34 14.47
N GLU A 44 11.37 -1.26 15.29
CA GLU A 44 11.26 -1.11 16.76
C GLU A 44 10.46 0.13 17.19
N LYS A 45 10.48 1.19 16.39
CA LYS A 45 9.85 2.47 16.72
C LYS A 45 8.35 2.45 16.48
N LEU A 46 7.88 1.59 15.57
CA LEU A 46 6.52 1.65 15.01
C LEU A 46 6.17 3.07 14.58
N ASP A 47 7.14 3.81 14.03
CA ASP A 47 6.84 5.11 13.46
C ASP A 47 5.76 4.86 12.40
N MET A 48 4.56 5.45 12.58
CA MET A 48 3.45 5.30 11.64
C MET A 48 4.04 5.48 10.25
N THR A 49 3.98 4.41 9.45
CA THR A 49 4.65 4.39 8.14
C THR A 49 4.29 5.69 7.45
N TRP A 50 5.31 6.48 7.09
CA TRP A 50 5.11 7.78 6.45
C TRP A 50 4.01 7.77 5.37
N PRO A 51 3.86 6.70 4.55
CA PRO A 51 2.70 6.51 3.68
C PRO A 51 1.32 6.60 4.35
N CYS A 52 1.11 5.98 5.50
CA CYS A 52 -0.16 6.01 6.25
C CYS A 52 -0.44 7.41 6.83
N VAL A 53 0.58 8.06 7.39
CA VAL A 53 0.45 9.46 7.88
C VAL A 53 0.09 10.39 6.73
N LEU A 54 0.77 10.24 5.58
CA LEU A 54 0.54 11.04 4.39
C LEU A 54 -0.85 10.77 3.78
N ALA A 55 -1.31 9.52 3.78
CA ALA A 55 -2.66 9.16 3.33
C ALA A 55 -3.73 9.79 4.24
N ALA A 56 -3.56 9.70 5.56
CA ALA A 56 -4.46 10.32 6.52
C ALA A 56 -4.47 11.85 6.38
N GLN A 57 -3.31 12.49 6.20
CA GLN A 57 -3.22 13.94 5.95
C GLN A 57 -3.95 14.35 4.67
N LYS A 58 -3.78 13.61 3.56
CA LYS A 58 -4.51 13.87 2.31
C LYS A 58 -6.02 13.71 2.49
N ALA A 59 -6.47 12.65 3.15
CA ALA A 59 -7.88 12.41 3.42
C ALA A 59 -8.50 13.51 4.30
N ASN A 60 -7.79 13.91 5.36
CA ASN A 60 -8.22 14.96 6.27
C ASN A 60 -8.33 16.33 5.57
N ARG A 61 -7.40 16.62 4.64
CA ARG A 61 -7.46 17.84 3.82
C ARG A 61 -8.71 17.86 2.93
N VAL A 62 -9.03 16.75 2.27
CA VAL A 62 -10.24 16.62 1.44
C VAL A 62 -11.50 16.76 2.28
N LEU A 63 -11.57 16.07 3.42
CA LEU A 63 -12.69 16.17 4.36
C LEU A 63 -12.87 17.62 4.87
N GLY A 64 -11.77 18.31 5.18
CA GLY A 64 -11.79 19.73 5.56
C GLY A 64 -12.32 20.65 4.46
N CYS A 65 -11.96 20.39 3.21
CA CYS A 65 -12.50 21.12 2.04
C CYS A 65 -14.00 20.87 1.87
N ILE A 66 -14.48 19.63 2.03
CA ILE A 66 -15.91 19.30 1.94
C ILE A 66 -16.69 20.03 3.03
N ARG A 67 -16.22 19.97 4.28
CA ARG A 67 -16.88 20.60 5.44
C ARG A 67 -16.94 22.12 5.37
N SER A 68 -15.92 22.76 4.77
CA SER A 68 -15.87 24.22 4.55
C SER A 68 -16.61 24.68 3.29
N GLY A 69 -16.72 23.83 2.27
CA GLY A 69 -17.51 24.09 1.06
C GLY A 69 -19.03 24.05 1.31
N THR A 70 -19.49 23.24 2.26
CA THR A 70 -20.90 23.16 2.67
C THR A 70 -21.42 24.42 3.39
N SER A 71 -20.55 25.35 3.83
CA SER A 71 -20.96 26.61 4.49
C SER A 71 -20.79 27.88 3.63
N ARG A 72 -20.16 27.82 2.45
CA ARG A 72 -19.89 28.97 1.54
C ARG A 72 -20.34 28.67 0.10
N SER A 73 -21.56 28.19 -0.06
CA SER A 73 -21.99 27.37 -1.20
C SER A 73 -22.43 28.12 -2.47
N ARG A 74 -21.83 29.27 -2.83
CA ARG A 74 -21.99 29.81 -4.19
C ARG A 74 -20.70 30.18 -4.91
N GLU A 75 -19.65 30.64 -4.23
CA GLU A 75 -18.40 31.02 -4.90
C GLU A 75 -17.32 29.91 -4.91
N VAL A 76 -17.36 28.96 -3.97
CA VAL A 76 -16.29 27.95 -3.79
C VAL A 76 -16.53 26.65 -4.60
N ILE A 77 -17.76 26.43 -5.09
CA ILE A 77 -18.12 25.23 -5.87
C ILE A 77 -17.56 25.32 -7.31
N LEU A 78 -17.51 26.53 -7.90
CA LEU A 78 -17.04 26.76 -9.27
C LEU A 78 -15.56 26.36 -9.51
N PRO A 79 -14.61 26.66 -8.61
CA PRO A 79 -13.22 26.20 -8.76
C PRO A 79 -13.05 24.67 -8.62
N LEU A 80 -13.85 24.00 -7.80
CA LEU A 80 -13.74 22.55 -7.59
C LEU A 80 -14.17 21.75 -8.82
N CYS A 81 -15.22 22.20 -9.51
CA CYS A 81 -15.69 21.61 -10.78
C CYS A 81 -14.69 21.83 -11.93
N SER A 82 -13.89 22.89 -11.87
CA SER A 82 -12.89 23.24 -12.89
C SER A 82 -11.60 22.41 -12.80
N CYS A 83 -11.42 21.64 -11.72
CA CYS A 83 -10.30 20.70 -11.54
C CYS A 83 -10.56 19.33 -12.16
N GLU A 84 -11.77 19.07 -12.68
CA GLU A 84 -12.02 17.89 -13.48
C GLU A 84 -11.31 18.06 -14.82
N THR A 85 -10.27 17.27 -15.02
CA THR A 85 -9.52 17.20 -16.28
C THR A 85 -10.48 17.10 -17.46
N PRO A 86 -10.21 17.77 -18.59
CA PRO A 86 -11.03 17.64 -19.79
C PRO A 86 -11.19 16.15 -20.14
N PRO A 87 -12.38 15.70 -20.58
CA PRO A 87 -12.59 14.31 -20.95
C PRO A 87 -11.56 13.97 -22.03
N LYS A 88 -10.53 13.19 -21.67
CA LYS A 88 -9.72 12.52 -22.68
C LYS A 88 -10.64 11.47 -23.27
N GLU A 89 -11.28 11.86 -24.36
CA GLU A 89 -11.71 11.03 -25.49
C GLU A 89 -11.47 9.53 -25.22
N LEU A 90 -12.54 8.83 -24.85
CA LEU A 90 -12.63 7.38 -24.99
C LEU A 90 -12.26 7.05 -26.44
N ARG A 91 -11.06 6.52 -26.68
CA ARG A 91 -10.75 5.86 -27.94
C ARG A 91 -11.18 4.41 -27.83
N PRO A 92 -12.23 3.94 -28.55
CA PRO A 92 -12.39 2.53 -28.80
C PRO A 92 -11.51 2.19 -30.01
N ALA A 93 -10.26 1.79 -29.76
CA ALA A 93 -9.52 1.05 -30.78
C ALA A 93 -9.85 -0.43 -30.58
N LEU A 94 -10.79 -0.92 -31.39
CA LEU A 94 -11.05 -2.34 -31.62
C LEU A 94 -9.71 -3.10 -31.64
N GLY A 95 -9.52 -4.02 -30.69
CA GLY A 95 -8.53 -5.06 -30.84
C GLY A 95 -8.92 -5.93 -32.04
N ALA A 96 -8.10 -5.92 -33.09
CA ALA A 96 -8.17 -6.98 -34.09
C ALA A 96 -7.66 -8.27 -33.44
N PRO A 97 -8.41 -9.39 -33.46
CA PRO A 97 -7.84 -10.68 -33.08
C PRO A 97 -6.84 -11.10 -34.15
N VAL A 98 -5.57 -11.22 -33.76
CA VAL A 98 -4.61 -12.05 -34.48
C VAL A 98 -5.08 -13.49 -34.28
N GLN A 99 -5.59 -14.12 -35.34
CA GLN A 99 -5.85 -15.55 -35.33
C GLN A 99 -5.08 -16.25 -36.46
N GLU A 100 -4.15 -17.08 -35.97
CA GLU A 100 -3.55 -18.30 -36.49
C GLU A 100 -3.45 -18.57 -38.00
N ARG A 101 -2.19 -18.87 -38.35
CA ARG A 101 -1.74 -19.61 -39.53
C ARG A 101 -2.53 -20.91 -39.70
N HIS A 102 -3.10 -21.09 -40.89
CA HIS A 102 -3.41 -22.42 -41.40
C HIS A 102 -2.46 -22.74 -42.55
N GLY A 103 -1.66 -23.79 -42.35
CA GLY A 103 -0.99 -24.47 -43.45
C GLY A 103 -1.96 -25.42 -44.16
N ALA A 104 -1.80 -25.55 -45.47
CA ALA A 104 -2.32 -26.69 -46.22
C ALA A 104 -1.30 -27.10 -47.29
N VAL A 105 -0.95 -28.37 -47.23
CA VAL A 105 -0.10 -29.15 -48.11
C VAL A 105 -0.86 -29.48 -49.41
N GLY A 106 -0.24 -29.17 -50.56
CA GLY A 106 -0.06 -30.07 -51.71
C GLY A 106 -1.23 -30.49 -52.61
N VAL A 107 -0.82 -30.87 -53.84
CA VAL A 107 -1.52 -31.64 -54.89
C VAL A 107 -2.45 -30.76 -55.77
N ARG A 108 -2.23 -30.54 -57.07
CA ARG A 108 -1.68 -31.37 -58.16
C ARG A 108 -1.09 -30.47 -59.24
#